data_AF-A0A0F4G9E3-F1
#
_entry.id   AF-A0A0F4G9E3-F1
#
_cell.length_a   1.000
_cell.length_b   1.000
_cell.length_c   1.000
_cell.angle_alpha   90.00
_cell.angle_beta   90.00
_cell.angle_gamma   90.00
#
_symmetry.space_group_name_H-M   'P 1'
#
loop_
_entity.id
_entity.type
_entity.pdbx_description
1 polymer ?
#
loop_
_entity_poly.entity_id
_entity_poly.type
_entity_poly.pdbx_seq_one_letter_code
_entity_poly.pdbx_strand_id
1 'polypeptide(L)'
;MDRDVAKPPEPINVHAGTADERIKEKVGREGARTIPGRPEHGGNCDIKNLSRGSKVFLPVHVKGAKFSVGDLHFSQGDGEISFCGAIEMAGEITIKFSVMKAGMEELGTKSPIYIPGPVEPQFGPGRYIYFEGFSVDEHGKQHYLDATIAYRQTCLRVIEYLRRYGYNDYQIYLLLSCAPVQGHIAGIVDIPNACTTLGVPIDIFDFDITPGKKVEKRDMGACAFAS
;
A
#
# COMPACT_ATOMS: atom_id res chain seq x y z
N MET A 1 -5.15 27.00 -1.35
CA MET A 1 -4.55 25.70 -1.75
C MET A 1 -3.92 25.20 -0.47
N ASP A 2 -4.71 24.52 0.35
CA ASP A 2 -4.38 24.32 1.78
C ASP A 2 -4.00 22.87 2.07
N ARG A 3 -3.51 22.16 1.04
CA ARG A 3 -3.12 20.75 1.15
C ARG A 3 -1.61 20.64 1.20
N ASP A 4 -1.10 20.01 2.25
CA ASP A 4 0.27 19.53 2.31
C ASP A 4 0.49 18.47 1.21
N VAL A 5 1.34 18.78 0.24
CA VAL A 5 1.66 17.87 -0.88
C VAL A 5 2.98 17.11 -0.69
N ALA A 6 3.82 17.55 0.25
CA ALA A 6 5.08 16.91 0.62
C ALA A 6 5.53 17.37 2.01
N LYS A 7 6.42 16.60 2.64
CA LYS A 7 7.09 17.00 3.88
C LYS A 7 8.57 17.33 3.60
N PRO A 8 9.05 18.56 3.89
CA PRO A 8 10.45 18.91 3.74
C PRO A 8 11.33 18.18 4.78
N PRO A 9 12.67 18.27 4.67
CA PRO A 9 13.56 17.94 5.77
C PRO A 9 13.09 18.58 7.08
N GLU A 10 13.21 17.84 8.17
CA GLU A 10 12.74 18.23 9.50
C GLU A 10 13.89 18.02 10.50
N PRO A 11 14.47 19.09 11.08
CA PRO A 11 15.56 18.97 12.04
C PRO A 11 15.13 18.41 13.41
N ILE A 12 13.84 18.35 13.71
CA ILE A 12 13.32 17.80 14.96
C ILE A 12 13.28 16.27 14.90
N ASN A 13 13.69 15.59 15.98
CA ASN A 13 13.70 14.12 16.14
C ASN A 13 14.55 13.36 15.10
N VAL A 14 15.59 13.99 14.56
CA VAL A 14 16.51 13.37 13.60
C VAL A 14 17.33 12.27 14.27
N HIS A 15 17.24 11.05 13.73
CA HIS A 15 18.12 9.94 14.09
C HIS A 15 19.07 9.62 12.92
N ALA A 16 20.35 9.96 13.06
CA ALA A 16 21.38 9.76 12.03
C ALA A 16 22.24 8.50 12.27
N GLY A 17 21.71 7.50 13.00
CA GLY A 17 22.44 6.29 13.37
C GLY A 17 23.65 6.61 14.24
N THR A 18 24.84 6.16 13.83
CA THR A 18 26.11 6.35 14.57
C THR A 18 26.89 7.59 14.13
N ALA A 19 26.28 8.50 13.38
CA ALA A 19 26.95 9.71 12.91
C ALA A 19 27.21 10.70 14.06
N ASP A 20 28.26 11.51 13.92
CA ASP A 20 28.53 12.60 14.87
C ASP A 20 27.48 13.73 14.77
N GLU A 21 27.47 14.63 15.76
CA GLU A 21 26.48 15.71 15.83
C GLU A 21 26.54 16.64 14.62
N ARG A 22 27.72 16.90 14.04
CA ARG A 22 27.86 17.74 12.84
C ARG A 22 27.13 17.10 11.65
N ILE A 23 27.29 15.80 11.45
CA ILE A 23 26.60 15.08 10.38
C ILE A 23 25.10 14.98 10.68
N LYS A 24 24.71 14.73 11.93
CA LYS A 24 23.30 14.68 12.34
C LYS A 24 22.58 16.02 12.11
N GLU A 25 23.21 17.15 12.43
CA GLU A 25 22.69 18.49 12.12
C GLU A 25 22.51 18.69 10.61
N LYS A 26 23.50 18.25 9.81
CA LYS A 26 23.40 18.30 8.35
C LYS A 26 22.24 17.44 7.84
N VAL A 27 22.09 16.22 8.36
CA VAL A 27 20.96 15.34 8.03
C VAL A 27 19.63 15.99 8.43
N GLY A 28 19.56 16.68 9.56
CA GLY A 28 18.33 17.39 9.94
C GLY A 28 17.93 18.50 8.99
N ARG A 29 18.92 19.23 8.44
CA ARG A 29 18.66 20.34 7.51
C ARG A 29 18.36 19.87 6.08
N GLU A 30 19.00 18.79 5.63
CA GLU A 30 19.04 18.40 4.21
C GLU A 30 18.50 17.00 3.93
N GLY A 31 18.31 16.19 4.98
CA GLY A 31 17.88 14.80 4.87
C GLY A 31 16.42 14.68 4.46
N ALA A 32 16.19 13.99 3.34
CA ALA A 32 14.84 13.74 2.85
C ALA A 32 14.07 12.82 3.82
N ARG A 33 12.78 13.10 4.01
CA ARG A 33 11.88 12.26 4.83
C ARG A 33 11.74 10.87 4.21
N THR A 34 11.56 9.86 5.05
CA THR A 34 11.35 8.46 4.63
C THR A 34 9.92 8.16 4.19
N ILE A 35 8.99 9.11 4.34
CA ILE A 35 7.55 8.94 4.04
C ILE A 35 7.30 8.44 2.60
N PRO A 36 7.79 9.09 1.53
CA PRO A 36 7.56 8.56 0.18
C PRO A 36 8.68 7.59 -0.23
N GLY A 37 8.29 6.48 -0.83
CA GLY A 37 9.14 5.73 -1.75
C GLY A 37 9.55 6.59 -2.95
N ARG A 38 10.70 6.28 -3.53
CA ARG A 38 11.27 7.01 -4.66
C ARG A 38 11.71 6.05 -5.77
N PRO A 39 11.47 6.41 -7.04
CA PRO A 39 11.72 5.51 -8.17
C PRO A 39 13.19 5.13 -8.33
N GLU A 40 14.12 5.91 -7.78
CA GLU A 40 15.56 5.69 -7.93
C GLU A 40 16.10 4.66 -6.94
N HIS A 41 15.49 4.47 -5.77
CA HIS A 41 16.10 3.65 -4.71
C HIS A 41 15.11 2.86 -3.84
N GLY A 42 13.80 2.93 -4.12
CA GLY A 42 12.77 2.31 -3.29
C GLY A 42 12.46 3.19 -2.07
N GLY A 43 12.37 2.60 -0.88
CA GLY A 43 11.93 3.27 0.35
C GLY A 43 10.54 2.78 0.76
N ASN A 44 9.68 3.67 1.24
CA ASN A 44 8.27 3.36 1.55
C ASN A 44 7.46 3.17 0.28
N CYS A 45 7.56 1.98 -0.30
CA CYS A 45 6.78 1.63 -1.49
C CYS A 45 5.46 0.94 -1.14
N ASP A 46 5.36 0.36 0.07
CA ASP A 46 4.14 -0.25 0.63
C ASP A 46 3.49 -1.24 -0.34
N ILE A 47 4.33 -2.13 -0.89
CA ILE A 47 3.95 -3.17 -1.85
C ILE A 47 3.75 -4.46 -1.07
N LYS A 48 2.50 -4.83 -0.79
CA LYS A 48 2.17 -6.06 -0.03
C LYS A 48 2.78 -7.33 -0.64
N ASN A 49 2.96 -7.37 -1.97
CA ASN A 49 3.55 -8.49 -2.69
C ASN A 49 5.07 -8.59 -2.53
N LEU A 50 5.76 -7.52 -2.10
CA LEU A 50 7.18 -7.55 -1.71
C LEU A 50 7.32 -8.17 -0.30
N SER A 51 6.87 -9.41 -0.19
CA SER A 51 6.72 -10.14 1.08
C SER A 51 7.83 -11.17 1.30
N ARG A 52 7.72 -11.96 2.37
CA ARG A 52 8.66 -13.02 2.71
C ARG A 52 8.91 -13.96 1.52
N GLY A 53 10.19 -14.18 1.21
CA GLY A 53 10.63 -15.04 0.10
C GLY A 53 10.80 -14.30 -1.22
N SER A 54 10.42 -13.02 -1.30
CA SER A 54 10.68 -12.18 -2.47
C SER A 54 12.17 -11.97 -2.68
N LYS A 55 12.53 -11.68 -3.94
CA LYS A 55 13.88 -11.24 -4.32
C LYS A 55 13.80 -9.83 -4.88
N VAL A 56 14.51 -8.89 -4.27
CA VAL A 56 14.58 -7.50 -4.73
C VAL A 56 15.96 -7.17 -5.27
N PHE A 57 15.99 -6.44 -6.39
CA PHE A 57 17.17 -5.91 -7.04
C PHE A 57 17.15 -4.41 -6.87
N LEU A 58 18.12 -3.88 -6.11
CA LEU A 58 18.21 -2.46 -5.78
C LEU A 58 19.42 -1.83 -6.48
N PRO A 59 19.26 -0.67 -7.13
CA PRO A 59 20.39 0.08 -7.67
C PRO A 59 21.30 0.58 -6.53
N VAL A 60 22.61 0.48 -6.74
CA VAL A 60 23.62 0.86 -5.74
C VAL A 60 24.20 2.23 -6.10
N HIS A 61 23.77 3.27 -5.38
CA HIS A 61 24.18 4.66 -5.65
C HIS A 61 25.45 5.09 -4.90
N VAL A 62 25.78 4.39 -3.81
CA VAL A 62 26.94 4.73 -2.95
C VAL A 62 27.73 3.48 -2.56
N LYS A 63 29.01 3.67 -2.26
CA LYS A 63 29.92 2.59 -1.84
C LYS A 63 29.35 1.86 -0.61
N GLY A 64 29.25 0.54 -0.72
CA GLY A 64 28.74 -0.32 0.34
C GLY A 64 27.21 -0.40 0.43
N ALA A 65 26.48 0.18 -0.54
CA ALA A 65 25.02 0.19 -0.68
C ALA A 65 24.23 0.88 0.45
N LYS A 66 24.66 0.76 1.71
CA LYS A 66 24.03 1.37 2.89
C LYS A 66 22.55 0.99 3.01
N PHE A 67 22.27 -0.30 2.84
CA PHE A 67 20.93 -0.86 2.93
C PHE A 67 20.34 -0.65 4.33
N SER A 68 19.09 -0.19 4.37
CA SER A 68 18.25 -0.05 5.56
C SER A 68 16.85 -0.57 5.25
N VAL A 69 16.15 -1.03 6.28
CA VAL A 69 14.81 -1.60 6.18
C VAL A 69 14.12 -1.50 7.54
N GLY A 70 12.81 -1.30 7.51
CA GLY A 70 11.93 -1.15 8.66
C GLY A 70 10.49 -1.26 8.17
N ASP A 71 9.55 -0.70 8.92
CA ASP A 71 8.12 -0.61 8.51
C ASP A 71 7.53 -1.98 8.17
N LEU A 72 7.62 -2.91 9.13
CA LEU A 72 7.18 -4.28 8.89
C LEU A 72 5.66 -4.37 9.05
N HIS A 73 5.02 -4.85 7.99
CA HIS A 73 3.60 -5.11 7.95
C HIS A 73 3.31 -6.60 8.09
N PHE A 74 2.45 -6.97 9.04
CA PHE A 74 1.93 -8.34 9.12
C PHE A 74 1.00 -8.65 7.95
N SER A 75 0.20 -7.65 7.55
CA SER A 75 -0.68 -7.70 6.38
C SER A 75 -0.99 -6.28 5.92
N GLN A 76 -1.27 -6.12 4.62
CA GLN A 76 -1.63 -4.86 4.01
C GLN A 76 -2.55 -5.13 2.80
N GLY A 77 -3.50 -4.25 2.57
CA GLY A 77 -4.28 -4.15 1.34
C GLY A 77 -3.61 -3.21 0.33
N ASP A 78 -3.94 -3.38 -0.95
CA ASP A 78 -3.35 -2.53 -1.99
C ASP A 78 -3.76 -1.06 -1.81
N GLY A 79 -2.74 -0.20 -1.83
CA GLY A 79 -2.86 1.25 -1.69
C GLY A 79 -2.84 1.77 -0.26
N GLU A 80 -2.78 0.90 0.76
CA GLU A 80 -2.74 1.26 2.19
C GLU A 80 -3.63 2.46 2.53
N ILE A 81 -4.92 2.33 2.17
CA ILE A 81 -5.80 3.49 2.03
C ILE A 81 -6.04 4.27 3.33
N SER A 82 -5.72 3.69 4.49
CA SER A 82 -5.79 4.36 5.80
C SER A 82 -4.55 5.14 6.18
N PHE A 83 -3.48 5.11 5.37
CA PHE A 83 -2.16 5.71 5.59
C PHE A 83 -1.38 5.20 6.81
N CYS A 84 -2.06 4.91 7.92
CA CYS A 84 -1.55 4.20 9.08
C CYS A 84 -2.43 2.97 9.27
N GLY A 85 -2.32 1.99 8.39
CA GLY A 85 -3.15 0.79 8.54
C GLY A 85 -2.90 -0.29 7.51
N ALA A 86 -1.65 -0.56 7.21
CA ALA A 86 -1.21 -1.94 7.36
C ALA A 86 -1.40 -2.43 8.81
N ILE A 87 -1.27 -3.74 9.03
CA ILE A 87 -1.07 -4.25 10.39
C ILE A 87 0.40 -4.03 10.76
N GLU A 88 0.70 -2.84 11.27
CA GLU A 88 2.03 -2.41 11.69
C GLU A 88 2.58 -3.28 12.83
N MET A 89 3.85 -3.69 12.73
CA MET A 89 4.48 -4.47 13.79
C MET A 89 5.99 -4.25 13.90
N ALA A 90 6.52 -4.44 15.12
CA ALA A 90 7.92 -4.76 15.29
C ALA A 90 8.17 -6.21 14.87
N GLY A 91 9.38 -6.51 14.40
CA GLY A 91 9.73 -7.87 14.02
C GLY A 91 11.18 -8.01 13.60
N GLU A 92 11.50 -9.22 13.14
CA GLU A 92 12.83 -9.59 12.67
C GLU A 92 12.75 -10.11 11.24
N ILE A 93 13.78 -9.79 10.45
CA ILE A 93 13.89 -10.22 9.06
C ILE A 93 15.27 -10.83 8.83
N THR A 94 15.31 -11.92 8.07
CA THR A 94 16.55 -12.55 7.61
C THR A 94 16.71 -12.29 6.13
N ILE A 95 17.80 -11.61 5.74
CA ILE A 95 18.07 -11.23 4.36
C ILE A 95 19.40 -11.84 3.90
N LYS A 96 19.40 -12.37 2.67
CA LYS A 96 20.63 -12.77 1.97
C LYS A 96 21.00 -11.70 0.95
N PHE A 97 22.22 -11.18 1.04
CA PHE A 97 22.75 -10.22 0.07
C PHE A 97 23.67 -10.89 -0.96
N SER A 98 23.59 -10.41 -2.19
CA SER A 98 24.54 -10.68 -3.27
C SER A 98 24.71 -9.42 -4.11
N VAL A 99 25.89 -9.23 -4.69
CA VAL A 99 26.16 -8.05 -5.53
C VAL A 99 26.28 -8.48 -6.99
N MET A 100 25.42 -7.90 -7.83
CA MET A 100 25.52 -7.99 -9.29
C MET A 100 26.44 -6.87 -9.79
N LYS A 101 27.66 -7.21 -10.20
CA LYS A 101 28.62 -6.24 -10.75
C LYS A 101 28.09 -5.73 -12.09
N ALA A 102 28.19 -4.42 -12.31
CA ALA A 102 27.60 -3.74 -13.46
C ALA A 102 26.08 -3.99 -13.64
N GLY A 103 25.36 -4.39 -12.58
CA GLY A 103 23.96 -4.81 -12.71
C GLY A 103 23.00 -3.75 -13.25
N MET A 104 23.22 -2.46 -12.93
CA MET A 104 22.39 -1.37 -13.50
C MET A 104 22.57 -1.23 -15.02
N GLU A 105 23.78 -1.49 -15.54
CA GLU A 105 24.06 -1.47 -16.97
C GLU A 105 23.49 -2.72 -17.65
N GLU A 106 23.75 -3.90 -17.09
CA GLU A 106 23.27 -5.18 -17.64
C GLU A 106 21.74 -5.28 -17.68
N LEU A 107 21.05 -4.80 -16.63
CA LEU A 107 19.59 -4.79 -16.58
C LEU A 107 18.97 -3.59 -17.32
N GLY A 108 19.78 -2.61 -17.74
CA GLY A 108 19.30 -1.39 -18.39
C GLY A 108 18.32 -0.57 -17.55
N THR A 109 18.36 -0.70 -16.22
CA THR A 109 17.39 -0.07 -15.29
C THR A 109 18.07 0.69 -14.18
N LYS A 110 17.43 1.80 -13.77
CA LYS A 110 17.84 2.65 -12.64
C LYS A 110 16.86 2.58 -11.47
N SER A 111 15.86 1.71 -11.56
CA SER A 111 14.79 1.57 -10.57
C SER A 111 14.79 0.18 -9.94
N PRO A 112 14.27 0.04 -8.69
CA PRO A 112 14.07 -1.25 -8.07
C PRO A 112 13.22 -2.19 -8.93
N ILE A 113 13.56 -3.48 -8.90
CA ILE A 113 12.76 -4.57 -9.46
C ILE A 113 12.62 -5.64 -8.39
N TYR A 114 11.48 -6.29 -8.30
CA TYR A 114 11.33 -7.43 -7.42
C TYR A 114 10.62 -8.60 -8.10
N ILE A 115 10.93 -9.79 -7.61
CA ILE A 115 10.23 -11.04 -7.92
C ILE A 115 9.51 -11.44 -6.63
N PRO A 116 8.17 -11.56 -6.63
CA PRO A 116 7.42 -11.91 -5.44
C PRO A 116 7.78 -13.30 -4.92
N GLY A 117 7.70 -13.46 -3.60
CA GLY A 117 7.91 -14.74 -2.93
C GLY A 117 6.72 -15.69 -3.07
N PRO A 118 6.91 -17.00 -2.80
CA PRO A 118 5.85 -18.01 -2.93
C PRO A 118 4.89 -18.06 -1.72
N VAL A 119 4.97 -17.10 -0.80
CA VAL A 119 4.33 -17.17 0.53
C VAL A 119 3.09 -16.28 0.63
N GLU A 120 2.77 -15.51 -0.40
CA GLU A 120 1.57 -14.67 -0.41
C GLU A 120 0.29 -15.53 -0.25
N PRO A 121 -0.73 -15.08 0.51
CA PRO A 121 -2.03 -15.73 0.54
C PRO A 121 -2.64 -15.79 -0.87
N GLN A 122 -2.70 -16.99 -1.44
CA GLN A 122 -3.33 -17.24 -2.73
C GLN A 122 -4.75 -17.73 -2.49
N PHE A 123 -5.73 -16.86 -2.71
CA PHE A 123 -7.13 -17.29 -2.77
C PHE A 123 -7.41 -17.79 -4.19
N GLY A 124 -8.05 -18.95 -4.31
CA GLY A 124 -8.28 -19.58 -5.61
C GLY A 124 -9.15 -18.74 -6.55
N PRO A 125 -9.19 -19.06 -7.86
CA PRO A 125 -10.12 -18.44 -8.79
C PRO A 125 -11.56 -18.48 -8.28
N GLY A 126 -12.31 -17.39 -8.41
CA GLY A 126 -13.68 -17.29 -7.92
C GLY A 126 -13.82 -17.09 -6.40
N ARG A 127 -12.71 -16.88 -5.68
CA ARG A 127 -12.70 -16.55 -4.25
C ARG A 127 -12.56 -15.05 -3.96
N TYR A 128 -12.73 -14.22 -4.98
CA TYR A 128 -12.76 -12.77 -4.87
C TYR A 128 -14.09 -12.23 -5.39
N ILE A 129 -14.63 -11.23 -4.71
CA ILE A 129 -15.67 -10.35 -5.27
C ILE A 129 -14.99 -9.07 -5.70
N TYR A 130 -15.05 -8.75 -6.99
CA TYR A 130 -14.48 -7.51 -7.53
C TYR A 130 -15.53 -6.41 -7.59
N PHE A 131 -15.12 -5.22 -7.19
CA PHE A 131 -15.89 -3.99 -7.30
C PHE A 131 -15.20 -3.06 -8.28
N GLU A 132 -15.98 -2.20 -8.94
CA GLU A 132 -15.49 -1.26 -9.95
C GLU A 132 -15.65 0.18 -9.46
N GLY A 133 -14.74 1.05 -9.93
CA GLY A 133 -14.85 2.48 -9.76
C GLY A 133 -14.27 3.23 -10.95
N PHE A 134 -14.77 4.44 -11.14
CA PHE A 134 -14.47 5.29 -12.29
C PHE A 134 -14.08 6.70 -11.85
N SER A 135 -13.47 7.48 -12.75
CA SER A 135 -13.06 8.87 -12.52
C SER A 135 -14.22 9.88 -12.38
N VAL A 136 -15.27 9.53 -11.65
CA VAL A 136 -16.42 10.38 -11.30
C VAL A 136 -16.54 10.39 -9.79
N ASP A 137 -16.43 11.55 -9.15
CA ASP A 137 -16.42 11.61 -7.69
C ASP A 137 -17.80 11.44 -7.03
N GLU A 138 -17.81 11.39 -5.70
CA GLU A 138 -18.99 11.23 -4.85
C GLU A 138 -20.06 12.33 -5.04
N HIS A 139 -19.73 13.44 -5.69
CA HIS A 139 -20.64 14.53 -6.03
C HIS A 139 -21.10 14.49 -7.49
N GLY A 140 -20.70 13.48 -8.26
CA GLY A 140 -21.01 13.33 -9.67
C GLY A 140 -20.15 14.19 -10.59
N LYS A 141 -19.05 14.79 -10.10
CA LYS A 141 -18.15 15.57 -10.95
C LYS A 141 -17.23 14.62 -11.72
N GLN A 142 -17.15 14.83 -13.03
CA GLN A 142 -16.26 14.12 -13.94
C GLN A 142 -14.81 14.61 -13.78
N HIS A 143 -13.87 13.67 -13.72
CA HIS A 143 -12.42 13.88 -13.76
C HIS A 143 -11.83 13.17 -14.98
N TYR A 144 -10.72 13.67 -15.53
CA TYR A 144 -10.11 13.11 -16.73
C TYR A 144 -9.03 12.08 -16.38
N LEU A 145 -9.28 10.80 -16.69
CA LEU A 145 -8.37 9.67 -16.48
C LEU A 145 -7.72 9.65 -15.08
N ASP A 146 -8.49 10.03 -14.06
CA ASP A 146 -8.02 10.09 -12.67
C ASP A 146 -8.22 8.75 -11.98
N ALA A 147 -7.13 7.98 -11.90
CA ALA A 147 -7.10 6.68 -11.21
C ALA A 147 -7.23 6.82 -9.68
N THR A 148 -6.88 7.97 -9.10
CA THR A 148 -7.01 8.19 -7.65
C THR A 148 -8.48 8.32 -7.28
N ILE A 149 -9.25 9.10 -8.05
CA ILE A 149 -10.70 9.22 -7.88
C ILE A 149 -11.38 7.87 -8.17
N ALA A 150 -10.98 7.19 -9.23
CA ALA A 150 -11.51 5.85 -9.55
C ALA A 150 -11.29 4.85 -8.40
N TYR A 151 -10.08 4.79 -7.84
CA TYR A 151 -9.77 3.86 -6.75
C TYR A 151 -10.52 4.22 -5.46
N ARG A 152 -10.69 5.51 -5.16
CA ARG A 152 -11.56 5.98 -4.06
C ARG A 152 -13.00 5.49 -4.26
N GLN A 153 -13.57 5.68 -5.44
CA GLN A 153 -14.93 5.22 -5.73
C GLN A 153 -15.06 3.71 -5.58
N THR A 154 -14.06 2.96 -6.04
CA THR A 154 -14.01 1.50 -5.90
C THR A 154 -14.10 1.09 -4.42
N CYS A 155 -13.30 1.72 -3.55
CA CYS A 155 -13.35 1.47 -2.11
C CYS A 155 -14.72 1.81 -1.50
N LEU A 156 -15.33 2.92 -1.91
CA LEU A 156 -16.67 3.32 -1.46
C LEU A 156 -17.75 2.30 -1.84
N ARG A 157 -17.66 1.66 -3.02
CA ARG A 157 -18.58 0.57 -3.40
C ARG A 157 -18.44 -0.67 -2.52
N VAL A 158 -17.24 -0.98 -2.07
CA VAL A 158 -17.03 -2.05 -1.08
C VAL A 158 -17.64 -1.69 0.26
N ILE A 159 -17.46 -0.44 0.70
CA ILE A 159 -18.08 0.08 1.94
C ILE A 159 -19.61 -0.03 1.86
N GLU A 160 -20.22 0.42 0.77
CA GLU A 160 -21.67 0.28 0.53
C GLU A 160 -22.13 -1.18 0.58
N TYR A 161 -21.36 -2.10 0.00
CA TYR A 161 -21.69 -3.51 -0.04
C TYR A 161 -21.66 -4.17 1.35
N LEU A 162 -20.58 -3.96 2.10
CA LEU A 162 -20.33 -4.62 3.39
C LEU A 162 -21.16 -4.05 4.54
N ARG A 163 -21.60 -2.78 4.46
CA ARG A 163 -22.54 -2.17 5.42
C ARG A 163 -23.80 -3.00 5.66
N ARG A 164 -24.27 -3.71 4.62
CA ARG A 164 -25.50 -4.53 4.70
C ARG A 164 -25.38 -5.69 5.69
N TYR A 165 -24.17 -6.15 5.97
CA TYR A 165 -23.90 -7.20 6.95
C TYR A 165 -23.71 -6.69 8.38
N GLY A 166 -23.76 -5.37 8.60
CA GLY A 166 -23.69 -4.77 9.95
C GLY A 166 -22.37 -4.07 10.28
N TYR A 167 -21.38 -4.12 9.39
CA TYR A 167 -20.16 -3.33 9.54
C TYR A 167 -20.45 -1.82 9.44
N ASN A 168 -19.69 -1.03 10.19
CA ASN A 168 -19.62 0.42 10.00
C ASN A 168 -18.47 0.82 9.03
N ASP A 169 -18.47 2.09 8.62
CA ASP A 169 -17.53 2.63 7.63
C ASP A 169 -16.08 2.49 8.07
N TYR A 170 -15.79 2.75 9.34
CA TYR A 170 -14.43 2.70 9.89
C TYR A 170 -13.90 1.26 9.93
N GLN A 171 -14.75 0.29 10.28
CA GLN A 171 -14.39 -1.13 10.25
C GLN A 171 -14.02 -1.58 8.85
N ILE A 172 -14.84 -1.19 7.86
CA ILE A 172 -14.59 -1.57 6.47
C ILE A 172 -13.34 -0.86 5.96
N TYR A 173 -13.18 0.44 6.25
CA TYR A 173 -12.01 1.20 5.83
C TYR A 173 -10.70 0.60 6.35
N LEU A 174 -10.64 0.24 7.63
CA LEU A 174 -9.48 -0.44 8.22
C LEU A 174 -9.32 -1.86 7.64
N LEU A 175 -10.42 -2.60 7.43
CA LEU A 175 -10.37 -3.92 6.80
C LEU A 175 -9.74 -3.85 5.41
N LEU A 176 -10.11 -2.88 4.57
CA LEU A 176 -9.56 -2.73 3.22
C LEU A 176 -8.09 -2.33 3.21
N SER A 177 -7.61 -1.64 4.26
CA SER A 177 -6.20 -1.30 4.38
C SER A 177 -5.35 -2.43 4.96
N CYS A 178 -5.92 -3.31 5.78
CA CYS A 178 -5.20 -4.40 6.44
C CYS A 178 -5.30 -5.74 5.71
N ALA A 179 -6.48 -6.11 5.21
CA ALA A 179 -6.71 -7.38 4.55
C ALA A 179 -6.05 -7.39 3.17
N PRO A 180 -5.63 -8.56 2.64
CA PRO A 180 -4.94 -8.68 1.36
C PRO A 180 -5.90 -8.55 0.15
N VAL A 181 -6.67 -7.45 0.13
CA VAL A 181 -7.49 -7.03 -1.01
C VAL A 181 -6.60 -6.72 -2.20
N GLN A 182 -7.14 -6.89 -3.41
CA GLN A 182 -6.38 -6.73 -4.66
C GLN A 182 -6.86 -5.52 -5.45
N GLY A 183 -6.05 -4.46 -5.46
CA GLY A 183 -6.31 -3.23 -6.19
C GLY A 183 -5.68 -3.27 -7.58
N HIS A 184 -6.47 -2.96 -8.61
CA HIS A 184 -5.96 -2.87 -9.98
C HIS A 184 -6.38 -1.58 -10.64
N ILE A 185 -5.47 -1.02 -11.45
CA ILE A 185 -5.86 -0.14 -12.56
C ILE A 185 -6.26 -1.07 -13.71
N ALA A 186 -7.57 -1.24 -13.90
CA ALA A 186 -8.13 -2.15 -14.90
C ALA A 186 -8.08 -1.53 -16.31
N GLY A 187 -8.29 -0.22 -16.42
CA GLY A 187 -8.16 0.53 -17.66
C GLY A 187 -7.81 1.99 -17.38
N ILE A 188 -6.91 2.57 -18.18
CA ILE A 188 -6.44 3.97 -17.97
C ILE A 188 -6.43 4.79 -19.27
N VAL A 189 -7.06 4.29 -20.32
CA VAL A 189 -6.99 4.89 -21.66
C VAL A 189 -8.34 5.33 -22.20
N ASP A 190 -9.43 4.78 -21.67
CA ASP A 190 -10.78 4.99 -22.19
C ASP A 190 -11.36 6.32 -21.67
N ILE A 191 -11.17 7.38 -22.46
CA ILE A 191 -11.65 8.70 -22.06
C ILE A 191 -13.18 8.74 -21.85
N PRO A 192 -13.68 9.47 -20.83
CA PRO A 192 -12.91 10.25 -19.85
C PRO A 192 -12.45 9.45 -18.62
N ASN A 193 -12.83 8.18 -18.46
CA ASN A 193 -12.75 7.46 -17.19
C ASN A 193 -11.59 6.47 -17.14
N ALA A 194 -10.72 6.63 -16.14
CA ALA A 194 -9.97 5.47 -15.67
C ALA A 194 -10.95 4.50 -14.99
N CYS A 195 -10.68 3.20 -15.10
CA CYS A 195 -11.39 2.13 -14.43
C CYS A 195 -10.42 1.44 -13.48
N THR A 196 -10.81 1.31 -12.22
CA THR A 196 -10.08 0.55 -11.21
C THR A 196 -10.96 -0.54 -10.63
N THR A 197 -10.35 -1.62 -10.16
CA THR A 197 -11.06 -2.68 -9.46
C THR A 197 -10.44 -2.98 -8.10
N LEU A 198 -11.27 -3.45 -7.18
CA LEU A 198 -10.83 -3.93 -5.87
C LEU A 198 -11.44 -5.31 -5.62
N GLY A 199 -10.60 -6.33 -5.56
CA GLY A 199 -10.97 -7.69 -5.21
C GLY A 199 -10.97 -7.89 -3.71
N VAL A 200 -12.13 -8.23 -3.14
CA VAL A 200 -12.26 -8.61 -1.73
C VAL A 200 -12.26 -10.13 -1.62
N PRO A 201 -11.29 -10.74 -0.90
CA PRO A 201 -11.25 -12.19 -0.73
C PRO A 201 -12.39 -12.64 0.18
N ILE A 202 -13.20 -13.61 -0.26
CA ILE A 202 -14.38 -14.05 0.51
C ILE A 202 -14.01 -14.93 1.70
N ASP A 203 -12.86 -15.59 1.65
CA ASP A 203 -12.40 -16.52 2.69
C ASP A 203 -11.91 -15.83 3.98
N ILE A 204 -11.82 -14.50 4.01
CA ILE A 204 -11.48 -13.77 5.24
C ILE A 204 -12.70 -13.58 6.16
N PHE A 205 -13.90 -13.90 5.68
CA PHE A 205 -15.15 -13.80 6.44
C PHE A 205 -15.58 -15.19 6.93
N ASP A 206 -16.09 -15.27 8.15
CA ASP A 206 -16.70 -16.47 8.74
C ASP A 206 -18.16 -16.68 8.29
N PHE A 207 -18.63 -15.89 7.32
CA PHE A 207 -19.94 -16.01 6.69
C PHE A 207 -19.89 -15.69 5.20
N ASP A 208 -20.90 -16.17 4.48
CA ASP A 208 -21.00 -16.00 3.04
C ASP A 208 -21.41 -14.58 2.67
N ILE A 209 -20.48 -13.84 2.06
CA ILE A 209 -20.72 -12.49 1.54
C ILE A 209 -21.04 -12.49 0.05
N THR A 210 -21.28 -13.63 -0.60
CA THR A 210 -21.51 -13.69 -2.05
C THR A 210 -22.87 -13.08 -2.48
N PRO A 211 -22.93 -12.40 -3.64
CA PRO A 211 -24.20 -11.89 -4.18
C PRO A 211 -25.25 -13.00 -4.39
N GLY A 212 -26.52 -12.65 -4.20
CA GLY A 212 -27.65 -13.58 -4.39
C GLY A 212 -28.00 -14.42 -3.16
N LYS A 213 -27.23 -14.31 -2.07
CA LYS A 213 -27.59 -14.86 -0.76
C LYS A 213 -28.43 -13.87 0.04
N LYS A 214 -29.25 -14.39 0.95
CA LYS A 214 -29.99 -13.55 1.90
C LYS A 214 -28.99 -12.89 2.85
N VAL A 215 -29.07 -11.58 2.98
CA VAL A 215 -28.24 -10.83 3.91
C VAL A 215 -28.75 -11.02 5.32
N GLU A 216 -27.87 -11.46 6.22
CA GLU A 216 -28.10 -11.50 7.66
C GLU A 216 -27.25 -10.42 8.31
N LYS A 217 -27.90 -9.40 8.90
CA LYS A 217 -27.21 -8.32 9.59
C LYS A 217 -26.68 -8.85 10.93
N ARG A 218 -25.39 -8.62 11.19
CA ARG A 218 -24.67 -9.07 12.38
C ARG A 218 -24.26 -7.87 13.23
N ASP A 219 -24.01 -8.11 14.52
CA ASP A 219 -23.29 -7.16 15.35
C ASP A 219 -21.79 -7.38 15.15
N MET A 220 -21.13 -6.41 14.52
CA MET A 220 -19.69 -6.46 14.24
C MET A 220 -18.85 -5.83 15.35
N GLY A 221 -19.48 -5.39 16.46
CA GLY A 221 -18.83 -4.60 17.49
C GLY A 221 -18.46 -3.20 17.01
N ALA A 222 -17.50 -2.57 17.68
CA ALA A 222 -17.02 -1.23 17.38
C ALA A 222 -15.50 -1.21 17.15
N CYS A 223 -15.04 -0.28 16.31
CA CYS A 223 -13.61 0.07 16.28
C CYS A 223 -13.23 0.77 17.58
N ALA A 224 -11.98 0.58 18.02
CA ALA A 224 -11.40 1.43 19.03
C ALA A 224 -11.25 2.86 18.45
N PHE A 225 -11.75 3.86 19.17
CA PHE A 225 -11.53 5.26 18.84
C PHE A 225 -10.38 5.78 19.68
N ALA A 226 -9.39 6.42 19.06
CA ALA A 226 -8.41 7.20 19.79
C ALA A 226 -9.13 8.45 20.34
N SER A 227 -9.18 8.57 21.66
CA SER A 227 -9.68 9.75 22.38
C SER A 227 -8.66 10.88 22.38
#